data_AF-A0A7V9NW41-F1
#
_entry.id   AF-A0A7V9NW41-F1
#
_cell.length_a   1.000
_cell.length_b   1.000
_cell.length_c   1.000
_cell.angle_alpha   90.00
_cell.angle_beta   90.00
_cell.angle_gamma   90.00
#
_symmetry.space_group_name_H-M   'P 1'
#
loop_
_entity.id
_entity.type
_entity.pdbx_description
1 polymer ?
#
loop_
_entity_poly.entity_id
_entity_poly.type
_entity_poly.pdbx_seq_one_letter_code
_entity_poly.pdbx_strand_id
1 'polypeptide(L)'
;MFFIFGWNHTKITEYGAVQEEKCQNCHNTDIWQLKKISRYFTLFFIPVFPHDSENLYHCPICNYGLKLEHEEFEDYKAIAEVNTNCLDKKITEEERSNRLDEIHRKMQQRNESRNSKNRQDSKKWETLAAEKSDAELQTILAQKSEQYNPAFIIAAKTELDKRKS
;
A
#
# COMPACT_ATOMS: atom_id res chain seq x y z
N MET A 1 -32.48 14.16 26.47
CA MET A 1 -32.03 12.97 25.72
C MET A 1 -30.52 12.92 25.82
N PHE A 2 -29.95 11.92 26.49
CA PHE A 2 -28.50 11.78 26.63
C PHE A 2 -27.99 10.92 25.48
N PHE A 3 -27.12 11.48 24.63
CA PHE A 3 -26.37 10.71 23.65
C PHE A 3 -25.19 10.05 24.38
N ILE A 4 -25.23 8.72 24.50
CA ILE A 4 -24.22 7.92 25.24
C ILE A 4 -23.17 7.29 24.31
N PHE A 5 -23.18 7.63 23.02
CA PHE A 5 -22.23 7.11 22.03
C PHE A 5 -21.60 8.23 21.20
N GLY A 6 -20.35 8.05 20.79
CA GLY A 6 -19.59 8.99 19.96
C GLY A 6 -18.62 8.29 19.02
N TRP A 7 -18.23 8.96 17.92
CA TRP A 7 -17.45 8.37 16.82
C TRP A 7 -16.17 9.11 16.45
N ASN A 8 -15.76 10.10 17.25
CA ASN A 8 -14.66 10.98 16.88
C ASN A 8 -13.43 10.89 17.80
N HIS A 9 -13.30 9.81 18.59
CA HIS A 9 -12.12 9.63 19.43
C HIS A 9 -10.96 9.08 18.60
N THR A 10 -10.01 9.95 18.27
CA THR A 10 -8.85 9.60 17.46
C THR A 10 -7.62 9.37 18.34
N LYS A 11 -6.94 8.24 18.15
CA LYS A 11 -5.66 7.92 18.78
C LYS A 11 -4.57 7.87 17.72
N ILE A 12 -3.50 8.64 17.93
CA ILE A 12 -2.32 8.63 17.06
C ILE A 12 -1.22 7.82 17.77
N THR A 13 -0.67 6.84 17.08
CA THR A 13 0.49 6.07 17.51
C THR A 13 1.65 6.39 16.59
N GLU A 14 2.70 7.00 17.11
CA GLU A 14 3.94 7.28 16.37
C GLU A 14 4.89 6.09 16.54
N TYR A 15 5.44 5.57 15.44
CA TYR A 15 6.41 4.47 15.41
C TYR A 15 7.84 4.96 15.19
N GLY A 16 8.01 6.19 14.70
CA GLY A 16 9.30 6.86 14.57
C GLY A 16 9.85 6.88 13.14
N ALA A 17 11.17 7.07 13.06
CA ALA A 17 11.91 7.38 11.85
C ALA A 17 12.18 6.15 10.97
N VAL A 18 11.82 6.21 9.69
CA VAL A 18 12.00 5.10 8.75
C VAL A 18 13.24 5.30 7.88
N GLN A 19 13.20 6.29 6.98
CA GLN A 19 14.28 6.53 6.02
C GLN A 19 14.28 7.99 5.56
N GLU A 20 15.41 8.43 5.01
CA GLU A 20 15.55 9.73 4.39
C GLU A 20 14.95 9.72 2.99
N GLU A 21 14.03 10.65 2.72
CA GLU A 21 13.36 10.74 1.42
C GLU A 21 13.00 12.19 1.08
N LYS A 22 13.05 12.53 -0.21
CA LYS A 22 12.68 13.85 -0.70
C LYS A 22 11.16 13.96 -0.83
N CYS A 23 10.56 14.92 -0.12
CA CYS A 23 9.12 15.15 -0.15
C CYS A 23 8.64 15.65 -1.53
N GLN A 24 7.62 15.00 -2.10
CA GLN A 24 7.01 15.44 -3.36
C GLN A 24 6.18 16.72 -3.22
N ASN A 25 5.78 17.09 -1.99
CA ASN A 25 4.98 18.27 -1.73
C ASN A 25 5.86 19.50 -1.43
N CYS A 26 6.68 19.43 -0.37
CA CYS A 26 7.52 20.57 0.04
C CYS A 26 8.96 20.54 -0.52
N HIS A 27 9.35 19.48 -1.23
CA HIS A 27 10.66 19.33 -1.88
C HIS A 27 11.88 19.29 -0.95
N ASN A 28 11.67 19.28 0.36
CA ASN A 28 12.72 19.08 1.35
C ASN A 28 13.07 17.60 1.49
N THR A 29 14.34 17.32 1.78
CA THR A 29 14.83 15.99 2.14
C THR A 29 14.94 15.90 3.65
N ASP A 30 14.27 14.92 4.25
CA ASP A 30 14.29 14.69 5.69
C ASP A 30 14.00 13.21 5.98
N ILE A 31 14.13 12.79 7.25
CA ILE A 31 13.81 11.45 7.70
C ILE A 31 12.31 11.34 7.96
N TRP A 32 11.62 10.62 7.08
CA TRP A 32 10.18 10.45 7.16
C TRP A 32 9.78 9.58 8.35
N GLN A 33 8.56 9.86 8.85
CA GLN A 33 8.04 9.30 10.09
C GLN A 33 6.84 8.40 9.81
N LEU A 34 6.75 7.30 10.57
CA LEU A 34 5.64 6.35 10.49
C LEU A 34 4.67 6.55 11.66
N LYS A 35 3.37 6.64 11.35
CA LYS A 35 2.30 6.71 12.35
C LYS A 35 1.07 5.94 11.95
N LYS A 36 0.27 5.58 12.95
CA LYS A 36 -1.05 4.97 12.79
C LYS A 36 -2.10 5.84 13.47
N ILE A 37 -3.11 6.24 12.71
CA ILE A 37 -4.26 7.00 13.21
C ILE A 37 -5.42 6.02 13.35
N SER A 38 -5.87 5.77 14.58
CA SER A 38 -6.97 4.85 14.87
C SER A 38 -8.17 5.63 15.40
N ARG A 39 -9.34 5.45 14.77
CA ARG A 39 -10.60 6.08 15.20
C ARG A 39 -11.42 5.07 16.00
N TYR A 40 -11.83 5.47 17.20
CA TYR A 40 -12.51 4.63 18.16
C TYR A 40 -13.99 4.96 18.25
N PHE A 41 -14.78 3.90 18.34
CA PHE A 41 -16.14 3.98 18.85
C PHE A 41 -16.07 4.23 20.37
N THR A 42 -16.76 5.27 20.84
CA THR A 42 -16.86 5.57 22.28
C THR A 42 -18.26 5.26 22.80
N LEU A 43 -18.31 4.64 23.98
CA LEU A 43 -19.53 4.42 24.76
C LEU A 43 -19.33 5.09 26.12
N PHE A 44 -20.24 5.96 26.53
CA PHE A 44 -20.10 6.79 27.73
C PHE A 44 -18.76 7.54 27.80
N PHE A 45 -18.31 8.08 26.67
CA PHE A 45 -16.99 8.74 26.52
C PHE A 45 -15.77 7.82 26.69
N ILE A 46 -15.96 6.52 26.90
CA ILE A 46 -14.88 5.53 26.98
C ILE A 46 -14.66 4.94 25.58
N PRO A 47 -13.45 5.05 24.99
CA PRO A 47 -13.12 4.38 23.73
C PRO A 47 -13.10 2.86 23.93
N VAL A 48 -14.02 2.15 23.25
CA VAL A 48 -14.23 0.70 23.46
C VAL A 48 -13.41 -0.11 22.46
N PHE A 49 -13.55 0.17 21.16
CA PHE A 49 -12.80 -0.51 20.11
C PHE A 49 -12.54 0.42 18.92
N PRO A 50 -11.41 0.23 18.20
CA PRO A 50 -11.14 0.95 16.97
C PRO A 50 -12.05 0.42 15.86
N HIS A 51 -12.73 1.31 15.13
CA HIS A 51 -13.55 0.94 13.97
C HIS A 51 -12.84 1.16 12.65
N ASP A 52 -11.80 2.00 12.64
CA ASP A 52 -11.09 2.45 11.45
C ASP A 52 -9.65 2.78 11.85
N SER A 53 -8.71 2.46 10.97
CA SER A 53 -7.31 2.79 11.18
C SER A 53 -6.61 3.10 9.87
N GLU A 54 -5.90 4.22 9.86
CA GLU A 54 -5.09 4.67 8.74
C GLU A 54 -3.61 4.54 9.10
N ASN A 55 -2.86 3.82 8.26
CA ASN A 55 -1.41 3.69 8.35
C ASN A 55 -0.78 4.78 7.47
N LEU A 56 -0.01 5.69 8.07
CA LEU A 56 0.56 6.84 7.37
C LEU A 56 2.09 6.88 7.49
N TYR A 57 2.73 7.07 6.36
CA TYR A 57 4.14 7.43 6.24
C TYR A 57 4.23 8.87 5.76
N HIS A 58 4.85 9.76 6.54
CA HIS A 58 4.69 11.20 6.34
C HIS A 58 5.98 12.01 6.49
N CYS A 59 6.01 13.12 5.78
CA CYS A 59 7.04 14.14 5.87
C CYS A 59 6.90 14.91 7.20
N PRO A 60 7.95 15.00 8.03
CA PRO A 60 7.88 15.70 9.31
C PRO A 60 7.77 17.23 9.16
N ILE A 61 8.12 17.78 7.99
CA ILE A 61 8.13 19.23 7.74
C ILE A 61 6.73 19.75 7.38
N CYS A 62 6.06 19.11 6.41
CA CYS A 62 4.80 19.61 5.87
C CYS A 62 3.59 18.70 6.15
N ASN A 63 3.79 17.58 6.85
CA ASN A 63 2.76 16.57 7.14
C ASN A 63 2.10 15.91 5.91
N TYR A 64 2.65 16.11 4.71
CA TYR A 64 2.25 15.32 3.55
C TYR A 64 2.53 13.84 3.84
N GLY A 65 1.52 12.99 3.67
CA GLY A 65 1.59 11.59 4.03
C GLY A 65 0.98 10.66 2.98
N LEU A 66 1.60 9.50 2.84
CA LEU A 66 1.16 8.39 2.00
C LEU A 66 0.43 7.38 2.89
N LYS A 67 -0.72 6.89 2.42
CA LYS A 67 -1.43 5.78 3.06
C LYS A 67 -0.76 4.47 2.64
N LEU A 68 -0.40 3.66 3.61
CA LEU A 68 0.24 2.36 3.37
C LEU A 68 -0.75 1.21 3.50
N GLU A 69 -0.60 0.20 2.66
CA GLU A 69 -1.24 -1.10 2.90
C GLU A 69 -0.68 -1.74 4.18
N HIS A 70 -1.42 -2.69 4.77
CA HIS A 70 -1.01 -3.31 6.04
C HIS A 70 0.38 -3.96 5.94
N GLU A 71 0.65 -4.64 4.82
CA GLU A 71 1.91 -5.34 4.60
C GLU A 71 3.11 -4.38 4.50
N GLU A 72 2.96 -3.29 3.73
CA GLU A 72 3.99 -2.24 3.60
C GLU A 72 4.23 -1.54 4.94
N PHE A 73 3.16 -1.31 5.70
CA PHE A 73 3.24 -0.70 7.02
C PHE A 73 4.06 -1.54 8.00
N GLU A 74 3.90 -2.87 8.02
CA GLU A 74 4.68 -3.72 8.92
C GLU A 74 6.17 -3.73 8.56
N ASP A 75 6.53 -3.67 7.28
CA ASP A 75 7.93 -3.53 6.88
C ASP A 75 8.52 -2.19 7.36
N TYR A 76 7.80 -1.09 7.14
CA TYR A 76 8.25 0.24 7.53
C TYR A 76 8.34 0.37 9.06
N LYS A 77 7.44 -0.30 9.77
CA LYS A 77 7.47 -0.39 11.22
C LYS A 77 8.68 -1.15 11.70
N ALA A 78 9.05 -2.26 11.05
CA ALA A 78 10.27 -2.99 11.38
C ALA A 78 11.53 -2.12 11.19
N ILE A 79 11.58 -1.33 10.11
CA ILE A 79 12.66 -0.35 9.87
C ILE A 79 12.69 0.69 10.99
N ALA A 80 11.53 1.28 11.33
CA ALA A 80 11.44 2.28 12.39
C ALA A 80 11.89 1.73 13.75
N GLU A 81 11.46 0.51 14.11
CA GLU A 81 11.88 -0.17 15.34
C GLU A 81 13.40 -0.40 15.38
N VAL A 82 14.01 -0.80 14.26
CA VAL A 82 15.48 -0.98 14.15
C VAL A 82 16.21 0.35 14.35
N ASN A 83 15.74 1.42 13.70
CA ASN A 83 16.32 2.75 13.85
C ASN A 83 16.19 3.27 15.29
N THR A 84 15.01 3.17 15.89
CA THR A 84 14.78 3.56 17.29
C THR A 84 15.67 2.78 18.25
N ASN A 85 15.81 1.47 18.06
CA ASN A 85 16.69 0.65 18.91
C ASN A 85 18.17 1.05 18.78
N CYS A 86 18.61 1.47 17.60
CA CYS A 86 19.96 2.00 17.41
C CYS A 86 20.15 3.36 18.11
N LEU A 87 19.16 4.26 17.99
CA LEU A 87 19.17 5.55 18.68
C LEU A 87 19.19 5.39 20.20
N ASP A 88 18.43 4.42 20.72
CA ASP A 88 18.38 4.04 22.14
C ASP A 88 19.65 3.29 22.61
N LYS A 89 20.64 3.08 21.73
CA LYS A 89 21.88 2.32 21.97
C LYS A 89 21.63 0.88 22.43
N LYS A 90 20.47 0.29 22.09
CA LYS A 90 20.15 -1.12 22.36
C LYS A 90 20.84 -2.06 21.36
N ILE A 91 21.18 -1.55 20.18
CA ILE A 91 21.94 -2.25 19.14
C ILE A 91 23.06 -1.34 18.60
N THR A 92 24.06 -1.94 17.96
CA THR A 92 25.16 -1.22 17.30
C THR A 92 24.75 -0.75 15.90
N GLU A 93 25.53 0.18 15.32
CA GLU A 93 25.31 0.64 13.94
C GLU A 93 25.50 -0.49 12.90
N GLU A 94 26.43 -1.40 13.15
CA GLU A 94 26.66 -2.58 12.29
C GLU A 94 25.44 -3.52 12.32
N GLU A 95 24.92 -3.81 13.51
CA GLU A 95 23.71 -4.62 13.68
C GLU A 95 22.49 -3.95 13.03
N ARG A 96 22.38 -2.61 13.14
CA ARG A 96 21.35 -1.83 12.45
C ARG A 96 21.44 -2.04 10.93
N SER A 97 22.63 -1.91 10.34
CA SER A 97 22.82 -2.08 8.89
C SER A 97 22.40 -3.47 8.44
N ASN A 98 22.87 -4.52 9.12
CA ASN A 98 22.56 -5.91 8.77
C ASN A 98 21.05 -6.19 8.81
N ARG A 99 20.35 -5.68 9.83
CA ARG A 99 18.88 -5.84 9.94
C ARG A 99 18.13 -5.10 8.85
N LEU A 100 18.54 -3.88 8.52
CA LEU A 100 17.93 -3.11 7.45
C LEU A 100 18.11 -3.79 6.09
N ASP A 101 19.30 -4.33 5.82
CA ASP A 101 19.57 -5.08 4.60
C ASP A 101 18.69 -6.33 4.48
N GLU A 102 18.48 -7.04 5.60
CA GLU A 102 17.57 -8.19 5.61
C GLU A 102 16.12 -7.80 5.31
N ILE A 103 15.64 -6.70 5.90
CA ILE A 103 14.29 -6.17 5.66
C ILE A 103 14.15 -5.78 4.18
N HIS A 104 15.07 -4.97 3.64
CA HIS A 104 15.02 -4.56 2.23
C HIS A 104 15.07 -5.75 1.28
N ARG A 105 15.88 -6.77 1.57
CA ARG A 105 15.93 -8.00 0.77
C ARG A 105 14.58 -8.72 0.76
N LYS A 106 13.90 -8.83 1.92
CA LYS A 106 12.56 -9.45 2.01
C LYS A 106 11.54 -8.65 1.20
N MET A 107 11.56 -7.32 1.30
CA MET A 107 10.68 -6.45 0.52
C MET A 107 10.89 -6.63 -0.99
N GLN A 108 12.15 -6.67 -1.44
CA GLN A 108 12.49 -6.89 -2.85
C GLN A 108 11.98 -8.25 -3.35
N GLN A 109 12.28 -9.33 -2.63
CA GLN A 109 11.84 -10.67 -2.99
C GLN A 109 10.30 -10.77 -3.09
N ARG A 110 9.59 -10.14 -2.16
CA ARG A 110 8.13 -10.11 -2.15
C ARG A 110 7.57 -9.32 -3.34
N ASN A 111 8.15 -8.15 -3.64
CA ASN A 111 7.77 -7.34 -4.78
C ASN A 111 8.03 -8.06 -6.12
N GLU A 112 9.15 -8.75 -6.25
CA GLU A 112 9.46 -9.59 -7.41
C GLU A 112 8.45 -10.74 -7.57
N SER A 113 8.09 -11.41 -6.47
CA SER A 113 7.04 -12.44 -6.46
C SER A 113 5.69 -11.87 -6.89
N ARG A 114 5.26 -10.73 -6.34
CA ARG A 114 4.01 -10.05 -6.73
C ARG A 114 4.04 -9.65 -8.22
N ASN A 115 5.15 -9.10 -8.70
CA ASN A 115 5.32 -8.70 -10.09
C ASN A 115 5.29 -9.88 -11.07
N SER A 116 5.96 -10.99 -10.73
CA SER A 116 5.94 -12.20 -11.55
C SER A 116 4.53 -12.79 -11.66
N LYS A 117 3.80 -12.84 -10.53
CA LYS A 117 2.39 -13.26 -10.50
C LYS A 117 1.51 -12.33 -11.35
N ASN A 118 1.63 -11.02 -11.19
CA ASN A 118 0.88 -10.04 -11.99
C ASN A 118 1.16 -10.18 -13.48
N ARG A 119 2.42 -10.43 -13.88
CA ARG A 119 2.80 -10.68 -15.28
C ARG A 119 2.16 -11.97 -15.80
N GLN A 120 2.13 -13.04 -14.98
CA GLN A 120 1.47 -14.29 -15.35
C GLN A 120 -0.04 -14.11 -15.52
N ASP A 121 -0.68 -13.38 -14.61
CA ASP A 121 -2.10 -13.07 -14.66
C ASP A 121 -2.44 -12.20 -15.89
N SER A 122 -1.62 -11.21 -16.23
CA SER A 122 -1.78 -10.42 -17.48
C SER A 122 -1.72 -11.30 -18.71
N LYS A 123 -0.70 -12.17 -18.81
CA LYS A 123 -0.55 -13.11 -19.93
C LYS A 123 -1.76 -14.03 -20.08
N LYS A 124 -2.34 -14.50 -18.97
CA LYS A 124 -3.57 -15.32 -19.00
C LYS A 124 -4.72 -14.59 -19.69
N TRP A 125 -4.90 -13.30 -19.40
CA TRP A 125 -5.94 -12.49 -20.04
C TRP A 125 -5.67 -12.22 -21.51
N GLU A 126 -4.40 -11.96 -21.87
CA GLU A 126 -3.96 -11.81 -23.26
C GLU A 126 -4.23 -13.10 -24.08
N THR A 127 -3.88 -14.27 -23.54
CA THR A 127 -4.19 -15.57 -24.19
C THR A 127 -5.70 -15.77 -24.34
N LEU A 128 -6.49 -15.52 -23.29
CA LEU A 128 -7.95 -15.66 -23.34
C LEU A 128 -8.60 -14.73 -24.37
N ALA A 129 -8.05 -13.52 -24.55
CA ALA A 129 -8.52 -12.59 -25.57
C ALA A 129 -8.15 -13.08 -26.99
N ALA A 130 -6.92 -13.57 -27.17
CA ALA A 130 -6.44 -14.08 -28.45
C ALA A 130 -7.24 -15.29 -28.95
N GLU A 131 -7.73 -16.15 -28.06
CA GLU A 131 -8.55 -17.32 -28.38
C GLU A 131 -9.95 -16.97 -28.91
N LYS A 132 -10.43 -15.73 -28.71
CA LYS A 132 -11.76 -15.30 -29.15
C LYS A 132 -11.75 -14.70 -30.55
N SER A 133 -12.85 -14.89 -31.26
CA SER A 133 -13.07 -14.25 -32.55
C SER A 133 -13.36 -12.75 -32.41
N ASP A 134 -13.14 -11.98 -33.48
CA ASP A 134 -13.37 -10.53 -33.48
C ASP A 134 -14.83 -10.18 -33.16
N ALA A 135 -15.77 -10.95 -33.70
CA ALA A 135 -17.20 -10.76 -33.45
C ALA A 135 -17.57 -10.99 -31.98
N GLU A 136 -16.97 -12.00 -31.33
CA GLU A 136 -17.14 -12.25 -29.89
C GLU A 136 -16.54 -11.12 -29.05
N LEU A 137 -15.31 -10.70 -29.37
CA LEU A 137 -14.65 -9.61 -28.66
C LEU A 137 -15.44 -8.30 -28.77
N GLN A 138 -15.93 -7.95 -29.96
CA GLN A 138 -16.78 -6.77 -30.18
C GLN A 138 -18.07 -6.86 -29.36
N THR A 139 -18.71 -8.03 -29.33
CA THR A 139 -19.93 -8.24 -28.53
C THR A 139 -19.66 -8.08 -27.03
N ILE A 140 -18.56 -8.65 -26.53
CA ILE A 140 -18.18 -8.55 -25.12
C ILE A 140 -17.90 -7.09 -24.75
N LEU A 141 -17.14 -6.36 -25.58
CA LEU A 141 -16.79 -4.96 -25.33
C LEU A 141 -18.01 -4.03 -25.40
N ALA A 142 -18.98 -4.31 -26.26
CA ALA A 142 -20.14 -3.46 -26.46
C ALA A 142 -21.27 -3.71 -25.44
N GLN A 143 -21.44 -4.94 -24.95
CA GLN A 143 -22.65 -5.33 -24.21
C GLN A 143 -22.39 -6.00 -22.87
N LYS A 144 -21.17 -6.48 -22.61
CA LYS A 144 -20.89 -7.31 -21.42
C LYS A 144 -19.64 -6.89 -20.65
N SER A 145 -19.06 -5.72 -20.92
CA SER A 145 -17.75 -5.34 -20.37
C SER A 145 -17.69 -5.36 -18.83
N GLU A 146 -18.79 -5.02 -18.16
CA GLU A 146 -18.90 -5.00 -16.69
C GLU A 146 -18.88 -6.40 -16.05
N GLN A 147 -19.16 -7.45 -16.84
CA GLN A 147 -19.17 -8.85 -16.37
C GLN A 147 -17.77 -9.49 -16.40
N TYR A 148 -16.76 -8.78 -16.88
CA TYR A 148 -15.41 -9.30 -17.05
C TYR A 148 -14.39 -8.53 -16.22
N ASN A 149 -13.26 -9.18 -15.97
CA ASN A 149 -12.11 -8.55 -15.32
C ASN A 149 -11.62 -7.36 -16.18
N PRO A 150 -11.36 -6.18 -15.59
CA PRO A 150 -10.87 -5.02 -16.34
C PRO A 150 -9.59 -5.30 -17.15
N ALA A 151 -8.69 -6.16 -16.65
CA ALA A 151 -7.48 -6.56 -17.37
C ALA A 151 -7.80 -7.35 -18.66
N PHE A 152 -8.84 -8.19 -18.64
CA PHE A 152 -9.33 -8.86 -19.83
C PHE A 152 -9.90 -7.88 -20.86
N ILE A 153 -10.66 -6.88 -20.40
CA ILE A 153 -11.24 -5.86 -21.29
C ILE A 153 -10.14 -5.05 -21.98
N ILE A 154 -9.06 -4.72 -21.27
CA ILE A 154 -7.89 -4.06 -21.86
C ILE A 154 -7.25 -4.97 -22.91
N ALA A 155 -6.95 -6.23 -22.56
CA ALA A 155 -6.36 -7.19 -23.48
C ALA A 155 -7.20 -7.42 -24.75
N ALA A 156 -8.53 -7.51 -24.61
CA ALA A 156 -9.47 -7.64 -25.72
C ALA A 156 -9.43 -6.45 -26.69
N LYS A 157 -9.34 -5.21 -26.18
CA LYS A 157 -9.19 -4.01 -27.01
C LYS A 157 -7.85 -4.04 -27.76
N THR A 158 -6.77 -4.31 -27.05
CA THR A 158 -5.42 -4.39 -27.63
C THR A 158 -5.33 -5.45 -28.74
N GLU A 159 -5.95 -6.61 -28.54
CA GLU A 159 -5.97 -7.69 -29.53
C GLU A 159 -6.77 -7.30 -30.80
N LEU A 160 -7.92 -6.64 -30.65
CA LEU A 160 -8.69 -6.12 -31.80
C LEU A 160 -7.91 -5.05 -32.58
N ASP A 161 -7.23 -4.13 -31.89
CA ASP A 161 -6.41 -3.10 -32.53
C ASP A 161 -5.23 -3.73 -33.29
N LYS A 162 -4.61 -4.76 -32.69
CA LYS A 162 -3.53 -5.53 -33.31
C LYS A 162 -3.97 -6.26 -34.59
N ARG A 163 -5.20 -6.78 -34.65
CA ARG A 163 -5.74 -7.48 -35.83
C ARG A 163 -6.15 -6.55 -36.98
N LYS A 164 -6.42 -5.27 -36.67
CA LYS A 164 -6.79 -4.24 -37.66
C LYS A 164 -5.59 -3.55 -38.29
N SER A 165 -4.42 -3.64 -37.66
CA SER A 165 -3.14 -3.14 -38.17
C SER A 165 -2.46 -4.13 -39.10
#